data_AF-A0A1H2GJT3-F1
#
_entry.id   AF-A0A1H2GJT3-F1
#
_cell.length_a   1.000
_cell.length_b   1.000
_cell.length_c   1.000
_cell.angle_alpha   90.00
_cell.angle_beta   90.00
_cell.angle_gamma   90.00
#
_symmetry.space_group_name_H-M   'P 1'
#
loop_
_entity.id
_entity.type
_entity.pdbx_description
1 polymer ?
#
loop_
_entity_poly.entity_id
_entity_poly.type
_entity_poly.pdbx_seq_one_letter_code
_entity_poly.pdbx_strand_id
1 'polypeptide(L)'
;MTDLQCCQQAATASPCLKKASLTLIPYQLELIRTAAEAHRRVLDTRAISPDWQAAYSAWLNAAESLAVAIIHQAAREARRHD
;
A
#
# COMPACT_ATOMS: atom_id res chain seq x y z
N MET A 1 -17.90 11.10 -44.55
CA MET A 1 -16.56 10.61 -44.13
C MET A 1 -16.21 11.23 -42.77
N THR A 2 -16.91 10.86 -41.71
CA THR A 2 -16.71 11.52 -40.39
C THR A 2 -16.97 10.62 -39.17
N ASP A 3 -17.38 9.36 -39.36
CA ASP A 3 -17.60 8.43 -38.23
C ASP A 3 -16.34 7.64 -37.82
N LEU A 4 -15.34 7.50 -38.70
CA LEU A 4 -14.14 6.72 -38.38
C LEU A 4 -13.16 7.45 -37.44
N GLN A 5 -13.24 8.78 -37.34
CA GLN A 5 -12.32 9.57 -36.51
C GLN A 5 -12.67 9.52 -35.01
N CYS A 6 -13.96 9.39 -34.65
CA CYS A 6 -14.37 9.22 -33.25
C CYS A 6 -13.86 7.91 -32.65
N CYS A 7 -13.86 6.81 -33.42
CA CYS A 7 -13.44 5.50 -32.92
C CYS A 7 -11.91 5.37 -32.75
N GLN A 8 -11.10 6.14 -33.48
CA GLN A 8 -9.64 6.10 -33.34
C GLN A 8 -9.12 6.83 -32.10
N GLN A 9 -9.85 7.84 -31.61
CA GLN A 9 -9.53 8.50 -30.34
C GLN A 9 -9.93 7.66 -29.11
N ALA A 10 -10.96 6.82 -29.25
CA ALA A 10 -11.36 5.90 -28.19
C ALA A 10 -10.41 4.69 -28.04
N ALA A 11 -9.75 4.26 -29.12
CA ALA A 11 -8.86 3.10 -29.11
C ALA A 11 -7.42 3.39 -28.62
N THR A 12 -6.99 4.66 -28.64
CA THR A 12 -5.68 5.08 -28.10
C THR A 12 -5.77 5.65 -26.69
N ALA A 13 -6.98 5.91 -26.20
CA ALA A 13 -7.25 5.98 -24.77
C ALA A 13 -7.19 4.56 -24.20
N SER A 14 -5.98 3.99 -24.10
CA SER A 14 -5.71 3.13 -22.95
C SER A 14 -6.30 3.87 -21.76
N PRO A 15 -7.21 3.29 -20.96
CA PRO A 15 -7.57 3.94 -19.73
C PRO A 15 -6.22 4.13 -19.04
N CYS A 16 -5.75 5.38 -18.96
CA CYS A 16 -4.68 5.71 -18.05
C CYS A 16 -5.24 5.17 -16.76
N LEU A 17 -4.72 4.02 -16.31
CA LEU A 17 -4.93 3.49 -14.98
C LEU A 17 -4.72 4.74 -14.15
N LYS A 18 -5.82 5.36 -13.68
CA LYS A 18 -5.76 6.58 -12.89
C LYS A 18 -4.80 6.17 -11.81
N LYS A 19 -3.58 6.72 -11.84
CA LYS A 19 -2.55 6.36 -10.87
C LYS A 19 -3.23 6.64 -9.56
N ALA A 20 -3.66 5.58 -8.88
CA ALA A 20 -4.37 5.69 -7.63
C ALA A 20 -3.29 6.17 -6.68
N SER A 21 -3.19 7.50 -6.55
CA SER A 21 -2.30 8.12 -5.60
C SER A 21 -2.94 7.92 -4.24
N LEU A 22 -2.57 6.83 -3.59
CA LEU A 22 -2.97 6.58 -2.21
C LEU A 22 -2.42 7.75 -1.38
N THR A 23 -3.31 8.57 -0.84
CA THR A 23 -2.88 9.71 -0.04
C THR A 23 -2.49 9.20 1.33
N LEU A 24 -1.19 9.00 1.54
CA LEU A 24 -0.65 8.57 2.82
C LEU A 24 -0.72 9.72 3.83
N ILE A 25 -1.52 9.52 4.88
CA ILE A 25 -1.52 10.45 6.02
C ILE A 25 -0.33 10.18 6.95
N PRO A 26 0.12 11.16 7.76
CA PRO A 26 1.29 10.98 8.64
C PRO A 26 1.26 9.71 9.49
N TYR A 27 0.08 9.34 10.03
CA TYR A 27 -0.10 8.10 10.77
C TYR A 27 0.27 6.84 9.97
N GLN A 28 -0.06 6.78 8.69
CA GLN A 28 0.30 5.63 7.85
C GLN A 28 1.79 5.59 7.55
N LEU A 29 2.46 6.74 7.42
CA LEU A 29 3.92 6.81 7.29
C LEU A 29 4.62 6.29 8.55
N GLU A 30 4.09 6.60 9.73
CA GLU A 30 4.59 6.06 11.01
C GLU A 30 4.41 4.53 11.09
N LEU A 31 3.28 4.01 10.63
CA LEU A 31 3.04 2.57 10.55
C LEU A 31 4.00 1.88 9.57
N ILE A 32 4.25 2.48 8.40
CA ILE A 32 5.25 1.98 7.43
C ILE A 32 6.63 1.93 8.08
N ARG A 33 7.04 3.02 8.74
CA ARG A 33 8.33 3.08 9.42
C ARG A 33 8.44 2.00 10.49
N THR A 34 7.42 1.87 11.34
CA THR A 34 7.39 0.89 12.44
C THR A 34 7.46 -0.54 11.90
N ALA A 35 6.69 -0.86 10.87
CA ALA A 35 6.72 -2.18 10.22
C ALA A 35 8.07 -2.47 9.58
N ALA A 36 8.70 -1.49 8.92
CA ALA A 36 10.01 -1.62 8.30
C ALA A 36 11.12 -1.84 9.35
N GLU A 37 11.08 -1.10 10.46
CA GLU A 37 12.03 -1.26 11.57
C GLU A 37 11.88 -2.63 12.24
N ALA A 38 10.65 -3.08 12.46
CA ALA A 38 10.39 -4.40 13.02
C ALA A 38 10.87 -5.51 12.07
N HIS A 39 10.63 -5.38 10.76
CA HIS A 39 11.13 -6.32 9.76
C HIS A 39 12.66 -6.41 9.78
N ARG A 40 13.35 -5.26 9.84
CA ARG A 40 14.81 -5.23 9.93
C ARG A 40 15.30 -5.96 11.18
N ARG A 41 14.68 -5.74 12.33
CA ARG A 41 15.03 -6.47 13.57
C ARG A 41 14.85 -7.97 13.44
N VAL A 42 13.84 -8.45 12.72
CA VAL A 42 13.69 -9.88 12.42
C VAL A 42 14.90 -10.38 11.64
N LEU A 43 15.29 -9.70 10.57
CA LEU A 43 16.43 -10.10 9.75
C LEU A 43 17.73 -10.11 10.55
N ASP A 44 17.93 -9.11 11.41
CA ASP A 44 19.12 -8.99 12.26
C ASP A 44 19.17 -10.05 13.38
N THR A 45 18.03 -10.59 13.81
CA THR A 45 17.97 -11.54 14.94
C THR A 45 17.78 -12.99 14.52
N ARG A 46 17.20 -13.27 13.34
CA ARG A 46 16.75 -14.60 12.90
C ARG A 46 17.82 -15.68 12.92
N ALA A 47 19.08 -15.35 12.68
CA ALA A 47 20.19 -16.31 12.63
C ALA A 47 21.00 -16.39 13.93
N ILE A 48 20.79 -15.46 14.88
CA ILE A 48 21.75 -15.20 15.96
C ILE A 48 21.13 -15.05 17.35
N SER A 49 19.81 -14.83 17.47
CA SER A 49 19.16 -14.65 18.76
C SER A 49 17.92 -15.53 18.91
N PRO A 50 17.72 -16.16 20.08
CA PRO A 50 16.45 -16.82 20.41
C PRO A 50 15.27 -15.84 20.44
N ASP A 51 15.53 -14.54 20.60
CA ASP A 51 14.49 -13.49 20.63
C ASP A 51 13.89 -13.19 19.24
N TRP A 52 14.34 -13.87 18.19
CA TRP A 52 13.84 -13.67 16.83
C TRP A 52 12.31 -13.87 16.73
N GLN A 53 11.74 -14.77 17.54
CA GLN A 53 10.29 -14.99 17.58
C GLN A 53 9.54 -13.77 18.11
N ALA A 54 10.07 -13.08 19.13
CA ALA A 54 9.49 -11.85 19.64
C ALA A 54 9.58 -10.72 18.59
N ALA A 55 10.72 -10.60 17.92
CA ALA A 55 10.89 -9.66 16.80
C ALA A 55 9.91 -9.96 15.66
N TYR A 56 9.68 -11.25 15.35
CA TYR A 56 8.77 -11.70 14.31
C TYR A 56 7.31 -11.36 14.65
N SER A 57 6.88 -11.63 15.88
CA SER A 57 5.55 -11.25 16.37
C SER A 57 5.34 -9.72 16.34
N ALA A 58 6.35 -8.94 16.73
CA ALA A 58 6.28 -7.48 16.64
C ALA A 58 6.14 -6.98 15.20
N TRP A 59 6.85 -7.60 14.25
CA TRP A 59 6.72 -7.30 12.84
C TRP A 59 5.33 -7.64 12.30
N LEU A 60 4.78 -8.82 12.63
CA LEU A 60 3.45 -9.22 12.20
C LEU A 60 2.38 -8.22 12.66
N ASN A 61 2.39 -7.84 13.94
CA ASN A 61 1.43 -6.88 14.49
C ASN A 61 1.52 -5.52 13.80
N ALA A 62 2.74 -5.03 13.52
CA ALA A 62 2.95 -3.77 12.83
C ALA A 62 2.48 -3.83 11.36
N ALA A 63 2.77 -4.95 10.67
CA ALA A 63 2.35 -5.17 9.29
C ALA A 63 0.82 -5.28 9.16
N GLU A 64 0.15 -5.96 10.09
CA GLU A 64 -1.31 -6.05 10.14
C GLU A 64 -1.94 -4.68 10.38
N SER A 65 -1.43 -3.92 11.35
CA SER A 65 -1.89 -2.56 11.63
C SER A 65 -1.77 -1.65 10.41
N LEU A 66 -0.66 -1.76 9.67
CA LEU A 66 -0.45 -1.04 8.42
C LEU A 66 -1.45 -1.46 7.35
N ALA A 67 -1.67 -2.77 7.15
CA ALA A 67 -2.60 -3.28 6.16
C ALA A 67 -4.03 -2.77 6.41
N VAL A 68 -4.49 -2.83 7.66
CA VAL A 68 -5.80 -2.29 8.08
C VAL A 68 -5.91 -0.80 7.79
N ALA A 69 -4.88 -0.01 8.13
CA ALA A 69 -4.88 1.43 7.87
C ALA A 69 -4.93 1.77 6.37
N ILE A 70 -4.23 1.01 5.53
CA ILE A 70 -4.25 1.19 4.06
C ILE A 70 -5.63 0.84 3.50
N ILE A 71 -6.22 -0.30 3.90
CA ILE A 71 -7.55 -0.73 3.45
C ILE A 71 -8.61 0.32 3.79
N HIS A 72 -8.59 0.83 5.03
CA HIS A 72 -9.52 1.88 5.44
C HIS A 72 -9.37 3.17 4.65
N GLN A 73 -8.15 3.57 4.32
CA GLN A 73 -7.90 4.76 3.50
C GLN A 73 -8.38 4.55 2.07
N ALA A 74 -8.05 3.41 1.45
CA ALA A 74 -8.53 3.07 0.11
C ALA A 74 -10.06 3.07 0.03
N ALA A 75 -10.74 2.49 1.03
CA ALA A 75 -12.20 2.51 1.11
C ALA A 75 -12.79 3.92 1.28
N ARG A 76 -12.10 4.82 1.99
CA ARG A 76 -12.49 6.24 2.12
C ARG A 76 -12.28 7.01 0.83
N GLU A 77 -11.24 6.70 0.07
CA GLU A 77 -10.96 7.32 -1.22
C GLU A 77 -11.98 6.86 -2.27
N ALA A 78 -12.31 5.56 -2.33
CA ALA A 78 -13.34 5.03 -3.22
C ALA A 78 -14.69 5.75 -3.04
N ARG A 79 -15.17 5.86 -1.79
CA ARG A 79 -16.43 6.58 -1.47
C ARG A 79 -16.42 8.08 -1.79
N ARG A 80 -15.24 8.70 -1.96
CA ARG A 80 -15.13 10.12 -2.33
C ARG A 80 -15.15 10.34 -3.84
N HIS A 81 -15.01 9.27 -4.62
CA HIS A 81 -15.00 9.31 -6.07
C HIS A 81 -16.28 8.72 -6.71
N ASP A 82 -17.18 8.18 -5.88
CA ASP A 82 -18.57 7.82 -6.23
C ASP A 82 -19.50 9.03 -6.08
#